data_AF-A0A0P7ITM7-F1
#
_entry.id   AF-A0A0P7ITM7-F1
#
_cell.length_a   1.000
_cell.length_b   1.000
_cell.length_c   1.000
_cell.angle_alpha   90.00
_cell.angle_beta   90.00
_cell.angle_gamma   90.00
#
_symmetry.space_group_name_H-M   'P 1'
#
loop_
_entity.id
_entity.type
_entity.pdbx_description
1 polymer ?
#
loop_
_entity_poly.entity_id
_entity_poly.type
_entity_poly.pdbx_seq_one_letter_code
_entity_poly.pdbx_strand_id
1 'polypeptide(L)'
;MEKRFTSAEELLALAAFYVCGHGTEILLEDDCDLEAPEDVRAWLSLDQMHQDYGVEPDTMLTGLEAHAKRGAIRLARDGVSAGSVYVELRRDVRQVQGYRPWSIRQGVRLLLDMKNNLSPAPLRLV
;
A
#
# COMPACT_ATOMS: atom_id res chain seq x y z
N MET A 1 -19.89 7.61 10.21
CA MET A 1 -19.65 6.64 9.12
C MET A 1 -18.15 6.48 9.01
N GLU A 2 -17.60 5.41 9.55
CA GLU A 2 -16.15 5.26 9.75
C GLU A 2 -15.43 5.06 8.41
N LYS A 3 -14.33 5.80 8.25
CA LYS A 3 -13.60 6.05 7.01
C LYS A 3 -12.95 4.76 6.49
N ARG A 4 -13.64 4.04 5.59
CA ARG A 4 -13.05 2.92 4.82
C ARG A 4 -12.05 3.46 3.80
N PHE A 5 -10.94 2.75 3.57
CA PHE A 5 -10.05 3.00 2.42
C PHE A 5 -10.78 2.53 1.17
N THR A 6 -11.08 3.45 0.25
CA THR A 6 -11.94 3.14 -0.90
C THR A 6 -11.41 3.66 -2.22
N SER A 7 -10.30 4.41 -2.23
CA SER A 7 -9.67 4.84 -3.48
C SER A 7 -8.62 3.82 -3.95
N ALA A 8 -8.39 3.76 -5.26
CA ALA A 8 -7.35 2.89 -5.84
C ALA A 8 -5.96 3.25 -5.31
N GLU A 9 -5.68 4.55 -5.15
CA GLU A 9 -4.43 5.09 -4.59
C GLU A 9 -4.21 4.60 -3.16
N GLU A 10 -5.24 4.65 -2.31
CA GLU A 10 -5.15 4.19 -0.92
C GLU A 10 -4.89 2.68 -0.84
N LEU A 11 -5.53 1.90 -1.72
CA LEU A 11 -5.34 0.46 -1.80
C LEU A 11 -3.95 0.09 -2.34
N LEU A 12 -3.44 0.81 -3.35
CA LEU A 12 -2.11 0.61 -3.90
C LEU A 12 -1.02 0.94 -2.87
N ALA A 13 -1.17 2.05 -2.13
CA ALA A 13 -0.25 2.40 -1.04
C ALA A 13 -0.23 1.33 0.05
N LEU A 14 -1.39 0.79 0.41
CA LEU A 14 -1.50 -0.30 1.38
C LEU A 14 -0.79 -1.58 0.92
N ALA A 15 -0.97 -1.95 -0.35
CA ALA A 15 -0.31 -3.10 -0.96
C ALA A 15 1.21 -2.91 -1.01
N ALA A 16 1.67 -1.70 -1.28
CA ALA A 16 3.09 -1.41 -1.31
C ALA A 16 3.75 -1.62 0.08
N PHE A 17 3.09 -1.26 1.18
CA PHE A 17 3.59 -1.57 2.53
C PHE A 17 3.71 -3.06 2.78
N TYR A 18 2.70 -3.82 2.36
CA TYR A 18 2.67 -5.26 2.51
C TYR A 18 3.83 -5.90 1.74
N VAL A 19 3.94 -5.61 0.44
CA VAL A 19 5.01 -6.11 -0.43
C VAL A 19 6.39 -5.72 0.11
N CYS A 20 6.60 -4.47 0.53
CA CYS A 20 7.87 -4.05 1.10
C CYS A 20 8.21 -4.76 2.42
N GLY A 21 7.24 -4.95 3.31
CA GLY A 21 7.47 -5.64 4.58
C GLY A 21 7.70 -7.14 4.43
N HIS A 22 7.27 -7.74 3.33
CA HIS A 22 7.52 -9.14 2.97
C HIS A 22 8.64 -9.32 1.93
N GLY A 23 9.59 -8.36 1.84
CA GLY A 23 10.77 -8.53 0.99
C GLY A 23 10.45 -8.64 -0.51
N THR A 24 9.41 -7.94 -0.95
CA THR A 24 8.83 -7.93 -2.30
C THR A 24 8.06 -9.17 -2.74
N GLU A 25 7.86 -10.13 -1.83
CA GLU A 25 7.03 -11.30 -2.11
C GLU A 25 5.54 -10.96 -2.04
N ILE A 26 4.78 -11.45 -3.02
CA ILE A 26 3.32 -11.33 -3.06
C ILE A 26 2.72 -12.65 -2.57
N LEU A 27 2.40 -12.70 -1.28
CA LEU A 27 1.76 -13.85 -0.65
C LEU A 27 0.24 -13.64 -0.70
N LEU A 28 -0.43 -14.24 -1.69
CA LEU A 28 -1.89 -14.15 -1.87
C LEU A 28 -2.62 -15.48 -1.64
N GLU A 29 -1.90 -16.59 -1.49
CA GLU A 29 -2.50 -17.92 -1.64
C GLU A 29 -3.24 -18.43 -0.40
N ASP A 30 -2.98 -17.91 0.81
CA ASP A 30 -3.67 -18.35 2.02
C ASP A 30 -4.41 -17.21 2.74
N ASP A 31 -5.69 -17.44 2.99
CA ASP A 31 -6.63 -16.55 3.67
C ASP A 31 -6.25 -16.25 5.14
N CYS A 32 -5.26 -16.94 5.71
CA CYS A 32 -5.06 -16.96 7.15
C CYS A 32 -4.09 -15.90 7.68
N ASP A 33 -3.04 -15.53 6.95
CA ASP A 33 -1.95 -14.72 7.55
C ASP A 33 -1.48 -13.57 6.65
N LEU A 34 -2.42 -12.78 6.09
CA LEU A 34 -2.09 -11.41 5.67
C LEU A 34 -1.94 -10.53 6.93
N GLU A 35 -1.03 -10.92 7.83
CA GLU A 35 -0.63 -10.05 8.92
C GLU A 35 0.10 -8.88 8.29
N ALA A 36 -0.53 -7.69 8.33
CA ALA A 36 0.21 -6.47 8.06
C ALA A 36 1.44 -6.50 8.98
N PRO A 37 2.66 -6.37 8.46
CA PRO A 37 3.85 -6.50 9.28
C PRO A 37 3.72 -5.52 10.44
N GLU A 38 3.80 -6.06 11.66
CA GLU A 38 3.56 -5.33 12.90
C GLU A 38 4.52 -4.13 13.07
N ASP A 39 5.61 -4.13 12.31
CA ASP A 39 6.61 -3.06 12.23
C ASP A 39 7.08 -2.78 10.78
N VAL A 40 6.18 -2.35 9.87
CA VAL A 40 6.66 -1.78 8.60
C VAL A 40 7.34 -0.44 8.87
N ARG A 41 8.68 -0.46 8.76
CA ARG A 41 9.55 0.72 8.70
C ARG A 41 10.48 0.56 7.52
N ALA A 42 10.15 1.21 6.42
CA ALA A 42 10.85 0.98 5.16
C ALA A 42 11.03 2.27 4.37
N TRP A 43 12.13 2.30 3.61
CA TRP A 43 12.26 3.19 2.47
C TRP A 43 11.58 2.53 1.28
N LEU A 44 10.63 3.23 0.71
CA LEU A 44 9.93 2.85 -0.50
C LEU A 44 10.45 3.71 -1.66
N SER A 45 10.92 3.05 -2.71
CA SER A 45 11.30 3.71 -3.96
C SER A 45 10.08 3.77 -4.89
N LEU A 46 9.58 4.98 -5.14
CA LEU A 46 8.47 5.23 -6.07
C LEU A 46 8.86 4.83 -7.49
N ASP A 47 10.12 5.04 -7.87
CA ASP A 47 10.65 4.63 -9.17
C ASP A 47 10.64 3.10 -9.32
N GLN A 48 11.03 2.37 -8.27
CA GLN A 48 10.96 0.91 -8.27
C GLN A 48 9.51 0.42 -8.39
N MET A 49 8.57 1.07 -7.68
CA MET A 49 7.14 0.73 -7.79
C MET A 49 6.59 0.96 -9.20
N HIS A 50 7.04 2.01 -9.88
CA HIS A 50 6.73 2.24 -11.29
C HIS A 50 7.32 1.16 -12.19
N GLN A 51 8.60 0.82 -12.02
CA GLN A 51 9.28 -0.17 -12.84
C GLN A 51 8.71 -1.59 -12.69
N ASP A 52 8.44 -2.01 -11.45
CA ASP A 52 8.02 -3.39 -11.17
C ASP A 52 6.52 -3.63 -11.36
N TYR A 53 5.70 -2.59 -11.20
CA TYR A 53 4.25 -2.72 -11.11
C TYR A 53 3.47 -1.71 -11.96
N GLY A 54 4.16 -0.80 -12.67
CA GLY A 54 3.50 0.21 -13.51
C GLY A 54 2.72 1.27 -12.73
N VAL A 55 2.99 1.44 -11.43
CA VAL A 55 2.31 2.45 -10.60
C VAL A 55 3.03 3.78 -10.73
N GLU A 56 2.33 4.81 -11.22
CA GLU A 56 2.91 6.15 -11.32
C GLU A 56 3.31 6.69 -9.93
N PRO A 57 4.50 7.33 -9.81
CA PRO A 57 4.99 7.88 -8.54
C PRO A 57 3.97 8.80 -7.84
N ASP A 58 3.28 9.65 -8.59
CA ASP A 58 2.29 10.59 -8.05
C ASP A 58 1.04 9.86 -7.51
N THR A 59 0.61 8.79 -8.18
CA THR A 59 -0.50 7.94 -7.73
C THR A 59 -0.17 7.27 -6.40
N MET A 60 1.04 6.70 -6.29
CA MET A 60 1.52 6.08 -5.06
C MET A 60 1.62 7.12 -3.94
N LEU A 61 2.24 8.27 -4.21
CA LEU A 61 2.43 9.34 -3.25
C LEU A 61 1.09 9.90 -2.73
N THR A 62 0.10 10.07 -3.60
CA THR A 62 -1.26 10.49 -3.21
C THR A 62 -1.87 9.51 -2.20
N GLY A 63 -1.73 8.21 -2.43
CA GLY A 63 -2.19 7.18 -1.50
C GLY A 63 -1.46 7.23 -0.16
N LEU A 64 -0.13 7.36 -0.18
CA LEU A 64 0.69 7.48 1.03
C LEU A 64 0.31 8.72 1.85
N GLU A 65 0.11 9.87 1.21
CA GLU A 65 -0.31 11.10 1.87
C GLU A 65 -1.70 11.00 2.49
N ALA A 66 -2.63 10.29 1.83
CA ALA A 66 -3.95 10.02 2.40
C ALA A 66 -3.86 9.21 3.71
N HIS A 67 -3.01 8.19 3.76
CA HIS A 67 -2.74 7.41 4.97
C HIS A 67 -2.04 8.24 6.05
N ALA A 68 -1.06 9.06 5.67
CA ALA A 68 -0.34 9.94 6.60
C ALA A 68 -1.26 11.01 7.21
N LYS A 69 -2.13 11.63 6.40
CA LYS A 69 -3.12 12.62 6.86
C LYS A 69 -4.09 12.05 7.89
N ARG A 70 -4.35 10.74 7.82
CA ARG A 70 -5.18 10.04 8.81
C ARG A 70 -4.39 9.59 10.03
N GLY A 71 -3.07 9.70 10.03
CA GLY A 71 -2.20 9.27 11.13
C GLY A 71 -1.96 7.76 11.18
N ALA A 72 -2.28 7.03 10.11
CA ALA A 72 -2.00 5.59 9.98
C ALA A 72 -0.49 5.33 9.85
N ILE A 73 0.20 6.22 9.13
CA ILE A 73 1.64 6.18 8.91
C ILE A 73 2.31 7.51 9.27
N ARG A 74 3.61 7.45 9.53
CA ARG A 74 4.55 8.56 9.33
C ARG A 74 5.07 8.47 7.90
N LEU A 75 5.02 9.58 7.18
CA LEU A 75 5.63 9.74 5.87
C LEU A 75 6.75 10.78 5.97
N ALA A 76 7.94 10.46 5.46
CA ALA A 76 9.02 11.41 5.27
C ALA A 76 9.59 11.22 3.86
N ARG A 77 9.95 12.31 3.19
CA ARG A 77 10.59 12.26 1.87
C ARG A 77 12.10 12.31 2.06
N ASP A 78 12.85 11.56 1.26
CA ASP A 78 14.29 11.74 1.20
C ASP A 78 14.62 13.07 0.52
N GLY A 79 15.47 13.88 1.17
CA GLY A 79 15.95 15.14 0.60
C GLY A 79 17.05 14.93 -0.46
N VAL A 80 17.60 13.71 -0.56
CA VAL A 80 18.69 13.36 -1.48
C VAL A 80 18.18 12.57 -2.68
N SER A 81 17.30 11.59 -2.46
CA SER A 81 16.63 10.81 -3.51
C SER A 81 15.17 11.26 -3.69
N ALA A 82 14.90 12.05 -4.74
CA ALA A 82 13.56 12.58 -5.01
C ALA A 82 12.48 11.50 -5.22
N GLY A 83 12.88 10.28 -5.56
CA GLY A 83 12.00 9.13 -5.76
C GLY A 83 11.83 8.23 -4.52
N SER A 84 12.43 8.55 -3.38
CA SER A 84 12.39 7.70 -2.17
C SER A 84 11.61 8.33 -1.03
N VAL A 85 10.73 7.55 -0.41
CA VAL A 85 9.92 7.95 0.74
C VAL A 85 10.05 6.96 1.88
N TYR A 86 10.32 7.46 3.07
CA TYR A 86 10.31 6.68 4.29
C TYR A 86 8.90 6.57 4.82
N VAL A 87 8.49 5.35 5.14
CA VAL A 87 7.19 5.05 5.71
C VAL A 87 7.36 4.22 6.98
N GLU A 88 6.68 4.66 8.04
CA GLU A 88 6.62 3.97 9.33
C GLU A 88 5.15 3.84 9.75
N LEU A 89 4.68 2.61 9.98
CA LEU A 89 3.36 2.39 10.60
C LEU A 89 3.40 2.84 12.06
N ARG A 90 2.45 3.69 12.47
CA ARG A 90 2.48 4.34 13.79
C ARG A 90 1.89 3.51 14.94
N ARG A 91 0.96 2.59 14.64
CA ARG A 91 0.23 1.71 15.58
C ARG A 91 -0.33 0.50 14.83
N ASP A 92 -0.93 -0.45 15.55
CA ASP A 92 -1.82 -1.46 14.97
C ASP A 92 -2.99 -0.76 14.25
N VAL A 93 -2.77 -0.45 12.97
CA VAL A 93 -3.71 0.21 12.06
C VAL A 93 -5.00 -0.60 11.90
N ARG A 94 -4.98 -1.91 12.24
CA ARG A 94 -6.17 -2.77 12.32
C ARG A 94 -7.14 -2.29 13.40
N GLN A 95 -6.61 -1.78 14.52
CA GLN A 95 -7.40 -1.30 15.68
C GLN A 95 -7.91 0.13 15.51
N VAL A 96 -7.15 0.99 14.82
CA VAL A 96 -7.48 2.43 14.76
C VAL A 96 -8.27 2.79 13.50
N GLN A 97 -8.05 2.13 12.36
CA GLN A 97 -8.57 2.61 11.06
C GLN A 97 -9.04 1.56 10.07
N GLY A 98 -9.16 0.28 10.46
CA GLY A 98 -9.76 -0.71 9.57
C GLY A 98 -8.88 -1.08 8.38
N TYR A 99 -7.56 -1.13 8.56
CA TYR A 99 -6.69 -1.98 7.74
C TYR A 99 -7.19 -3.41 7.92
N ARG A 100 -8.03 -3.88 7.00
CA ARG A 100 -8.55 -5.24 7.01
C ARG A 100 -7.73 -6.08 6.02
N PRO A 101 -7.54 -7.38 6.26
CA PRO A 101 -6.88 -8.28 5.32
C PRO A 101 -7.44 -8.17 3.90
N TRP A 102 -8.76 -7.95 3.75
CA TRP A 102 -9.40 -7.78 2.45
C TRP A 102 -8.94 -6.53 1.69
N SER A 103 -8.64 -5.42 2.38
CA SER A 103 -8.18 -4.19 1.73
C SER A 103 -6.75 -4.35 1.20
N ILE A 104 -5.91 -5.06 1.97
CA ILE A 104 -4.56 -5.44 1.52
C ILE A 104 -4.67 -6.31 0.27
N ARG A 105 -5.54 -7.33 0.30
CA ARG A 105 -5.78 -8.19 -0.87
C ARG A 105 -6.25 -7.41 -2.09
N GLN A 106 -7.19 -6.49 -1.95
CA GLN A 106 -7.65 -5.67 -3.07
C GLN A 106 -6.53 -4.81 -3.64
N GLY A 107 -5.73 -4.17 -2.78
CA GLY A 107 -4.57 -3.41 -3.22
C GLY A 107 -3.53 -4.27 -3.95
N VAL A 108 -3.19 -5.43 -3.39
CA VAL A 108 -2.23 -6.36 -4.00
C VAL A 108 -2.76 -6.89 -5.33
N ARG A 109 -4.07 -7.16 -5.43
CA ARG A 109 -4.70 -7.54 -6.69
C ARG A 109 -4.62 -6.44 -7.74
N LEU A 110 -4.92 -5.19 -7.37
CA LEU A 110 -4.76 -4.04 -8.26
C LEU A 110 -3.32 -3.92 -8.76
N LEU A 111 -2.36 -4.04 -7.84
CA LEU A 111 -0.93 -3.96 -8.12
C LEU A 111 -0.45 -5.07 -9.08
N LEU A 112 -0.99 -6.29 -8.92
CA LEU A 112 -0.76 -7.40 -9.86
C LEU A 112 -1.47 -7.21 -11.21
N ASP A 113 -2.70 -6.70 -11.21
CA ASP A 113 -3.42 -6.42 -12.45
C ASP A 113 -2.64 -5.37 -13.26
N MET A 114 -2.12 -4.32 -12.61
CA MET A 114 -1.25 -3.31 -13.23
C MET A 114 0.05 -3.91 -13.75
N LYS A 115 0.77 -4.71 -12.95
CA LYS A 115 2.00 -5.42 -13.37
C LYS A 115 1.79 -6.28 -14.62
N ASN A 116 0.65 -6.95 -14.71
CA ASN A 116 0.33 -7.85 -15.81
C ASN A 116 -0.34 -7.14 -17.01
N ASN A 117 -0.47 -5.81 -16.98
CA ASN A 117 -1.24 -5.02 -17.96
C ASN A 117 -2.68 -5.53 -18.14
N LEU A 118 -3.26 -6.11 -17.10
CA LEU A 118 -4.65 -6.53 -17.08
C LEU A 118 -5.51 -5.32 -16.77
N SER A 119 -6.63 -5.16 -17.48
CA SER A 119 -7.62 -4.17 -17.08
C SER A 119 -8.07 -4.48 -15.65
N PRO A 120 -7.98 -3.52 -14.70
CA PRO A 120 -8.33 -3.78 -13.32
C PRO A 120 -9.78 -4.25 -13.27
N ALA A 121 -10.00 -5.43 -12.68
CA ALA A 121 -11.37 -5.90 -12.47
C ALA A 121 -12.13 -4.84 -11.67
N PRO A 122 -13.41 -4.57 -11.97
CA PRO A 122 -14.16 -3.54 -11.26
C PRO A 122 -14.11 -3.82 -9.75
N LEU A 123 -13.59 -2.84 -8.99
CA LEU A 123 -13.54 -2.90 -7.54
C LEU A 123 -14.95 -3.15 -7.01
N ARG A 124 -15.22 -4.36 -6.54
CA ARG A 124 -16.45 -4.65 -5.79
C ARG A 124 -16.29 -4.05 -4.41
N LEU A 125 -16.72 -2.79 -4.29
CA LEU A 125 -16.92 -2.12 -3.01
C LEU A 125 -18.14 -2.76 -2.34
N VAL A 126 -17.93 -3.42 -1.20
CA VAL A 126 -18.98 -4.01 -0.34
C VAL A 126 -19.02 -3.25 0.98
#